data_AF-A0A392N9X4-F1
#
_entry.id   AF-A0A392N9X4-F1
#
_cell.length_a   1.000
_cell.length_b   1.000
_cell.length_c   1.000
_cell.angle_alpha   90.00
_cell.angle_beta   90.00
_cell.angle_gamma   90.00
#
_symmetry.space_group_name_H-M   'P 1'
#
loop_
_entity.id
_entity.type
_entity.pdbx_description
1 polymer ?
#
loop_
_entity_poly.entity_id
_entity_poly.type
_entity_poly.pdbx_seq_one_letter_code
_entity_poly.pdbx_strand_id
1 'polypeptide(L)'
;VEGDGKFERVSGTSIGGGTFWGLGKLLTKCKSFDELLELSYQGNNRAVDMLVGDIYGGMDYAKIGLSSTAIASSFGKAMSDSKEREDYKPEDIARSLLRMISNNIGQ
;
A
#
# COMPACT_ATOMS: atom_id res chain seq x y z
N VAL A 1 26.77 2.68 1.45
CA VAL A 1 27.83 2.98 2.45
C VAL A 1 28.89 1.92 2.28
N GLU A 2 30.11 2.33 1.93
CA GLU A 2 31.21 1.41 1.60
C GLU A 2 32.31 1.40 2.69
N GLY A 3 32.23 2.32 3.66
CA GLY A 3 33.15 2.40 4.80
C GLY A 3 33.04 3.76 5.51
N ASP A 4 33.84 3.95 6.57
CA ASP A 4 33.89 5.22 7.30
C ASP A 4 34.24 6.39 6.37
N GLY A 5 33.38 7.41 6.38
CA GLY A 5 33.49 8.57 5.48
C GLY A 5 33.25 8.28 3.99
N LYS A 6 32.93 7.04 3.61
CA LYS A 6 32.65 6.62 2.22
C LYS A 6 31.18 6.25 2.07
N PHE A 7 30.40 7.25 1.74
CA PHE A 7 28.99 7.09 1.41
C PHE A 7 28.59 8.10 0.34
N GLU A 8 27.56 7.75 -0.42
CA GLU A 8 26.93 8.63 -1.37
C GLU A 8 25.41 8.45 -1.31
N ARG A 9 24.69 9.49 -1.71
CA ARG A 9 23.24 9.42 -1.89
C ARG A 9 22.95 8.95 -3.31
N VAL A 10 22.76 7.65 -3.47
CA VAL A 10 22.49 7.01 -4.77
C VAL A 10 21.17 7.50 -5.37
N SER A 11 20.11 7.59 -4.57
CA SER A 11 18.79 8.04 -5.01
C SER A 11 17.92 8.45 -3.82
N GLY A 12 16.65 8.75 -4.07
CA GLY A 12 15.60 8.87 -3.07
C GLY A 12 14.23 8.98 -3.73
N THR A 13 13.19 8.81 -2.93
CA THR A 13 11.80 8.93 -3.37
C THR A 13 11.09 9.99 -2.52
N SER A 14 10.16 10.73 -3.12
CA SER A 14 9.24 11.62 -2.41
C SER A 14 8.10 10.84 -1.74
N ILE A 15 7.98 9.54 -2.02
CA ILE A 15 6.97 8.63 -1.49
C ILE A 15 7.54 7.95 -0.25
N GLY A 16 7.37 8.59 0.91
CA GLY A 16 7.95 8.16 2.18
C GLY A 16 6.97 8.20 3.35
N GLY A 17 7.49 8.24 4.58
CA GLY A 17 6.68 8.31 5.80
C GLY A 17 5.74 9.53 5.84
N GLY A 18 6.17 10.67 5.32
CA GLY A 18 5.31 11.86 5.19
C GLY A 18 4.12 11.65 4.25
N THR A 19 4.31 10.89 3.16
CA THR A 19 3.25 10.52 2.21
C THR A 19 2.26 9.57 2.85
N PHE A 20 2.75 8.54 3.55
CA PHE A 20 1.90 7.62 4.33
C PHE A 20 1.06 8.39 5.35
N TRP A 21 1.70 9.25 6.15
CA TRP A 21 1.02 10.01 7.19
C TRP A 21 0.01 11.02 6.63
N GLY A 22 0.42 11.82 5.64
CA GLY A 22 -0.43 12.84 5.04
C GLY A 22 -1.68 12.26 4.37
N LEU A 23 -1.50 11.25 3.50
CA LEU A 23 -2.62 10.59 2.84
C LEU A 23 -3.47 9.80 3.83
N GLY A 24 -2.85 9.10 4.78
CA GLY A 24 -3.56 8.37 5.82
C GLY A 24 -4.46 9.28 6.64
N LYS A 25 -3.96 10.45 7.05
CA LYS A 25 -4.76 11.47 7.75
C LYS A 25 -5.93 11.98 6.91
N LEU A 26 -5.68 12.33 5.64
CA LEU A 26 -6.71 12.87 4.74
C LEU A 26 -7.82 11.85 4.50
N LEU A 27 -7.45 10.59 4.28
CA LEU A 27 -8.38 9.55 3.93
C LEU A 27 -9.10 9.07 5.20
N THR A 28 -8.37 8.60 6.21
CA THR A 28 -8.95 7.88 7.36
C THR A 28 -9.47 8.77 8.48
N LYS A 29 -9.16 10.08 8.44
CA LYS A 29 -9.45 11.06 9.51
C LYS A 29 -8.74 10.79 10.85
N CYS A 30 -7.75 9.89 10.87
CA CYS A 30 -6.90 9.63 12.03
C CYS A 30 -6.21 10.91 12.53
N LYS A 31 -5.89 10.94 13.83
CA LYS A 31 -5.33 12.11 14.54
C LYS A 31 -3.84 11.98 14.83
N SER A 32 -3.32 10.76 14.94
CA SER A 32 -1.89 10.50 15.15
C SER A 32 -1.33 9.42 14.23
N PHE A 33 -0.01 9.44 14.05
CA PHE A 33 0.71 8.44 13.26
C PHE A 33 0.51 7.04 13.83
N ASP A 34 0.55 6.92 15.16
CA ASP A 34 0.33 5.64 15.86
C ASP A 34 -1.07 5.09 15.63
N GLU A 35 -2.09 5.95 15.60
CA GLU A 35 -3.46 5.54 15.27
C GLU A 35 -3.56 5.01 13.84
N LEU A 36 -2.90 5.67 12.88
CA LEU A 36 -2.86 5.19 11.49
C LEU A 36 -2.14 3.84 11.38
N LEU A 37 -1.05 3.65 12.12
CA LEU A 37 -0.36 2.36 12.19
C LEU A 37 -1.26 1.28 12.80
N GLU A 38 -1.94 1.57 13.90
CA GLU A 38 -2.87 0.62 14.53
C GLU A 38 -4.00 0.22 13.56
N LEU A 39 -4.62 1.19 12.89
CA LEU A 39 -5.60 0.94 11.82
C LEU A 39 -5.02 0.02 10.74
N SER A 40 -3.78 0.25 10.32
CA SER A 40 -3.11 -0.58 9.31
C SER A 40 -2.80 -2.01 9.78
N TYR A 41 -2.76 -2.28 11.09
CA TYR A 41 -2.61 -3.65 11.59
C TYR A 41 -3.93 -4.42 11.55
N GLN A 42 -5.05 -3.74 11.79
CA GLN A 42 -6.38 -4.33 11.79
C GLN A 42 -6.98 -4.50 10.38
N GLY A 43 -6.45 -3.77 9.40
CA GLY A 43 -7.01 -3.73 8.05
C GLY A 43 -6.65 -4.90 7.14
N ASN A 44 -7.49 -5.09 6.12
CA ASN A 44 -7.33 -6.04 5.04
C ASN A 44 -7.22 -5.32 3.69
N ASN A 45 -6.00 -5.25 3.15
CA ASN A 45 -5.75 -4.56 1.89
C ASN A 45 -6.49 -5.17 0.69
N ARG A 46 -6.90 -6.45 0.76
CA ARG A 46 -7.63 -7.12 -0.34
C ARG A 46 -8.99 -6.47 -0.63
N ALA A 47 -9.53 -5.67 0.29
CA ALA A 47 -10.76 -4.91 0.09
C ALA A 47 -10.56 -3.66 -0.78
N VAL A 48 -9.32 -3.19 -0.95
CA VAL A 48 -8.97 -1.91 -1.59
C VAL A 48 -8.02 -2.12 -2.78
N ASP A 49 -7.04 -3.01 -2.62
CA ASP A 49 -6.07 -3.36 -3.66
C ASP A 49 -6.63 -4.39 -4.63
N MET A 50 -6.26 -4.23 -5.90
CA MET A 50 -6.43 -5.25 -6.92
C MET A 50 -5.21 -6.18 -6.92
N LEU A 51 -5.45 -7.48 -6.77
CA LEU A 51 -4.44 -8.51 -6.75
C LEU A 51 -4.28 -9.15 -8.13
N VAL A 52 -3.17 -9.86 -8.35
CA VAL A 52 -2.95 -10.66 -9.57
C VAL A 52 -4.10 -11.66 -9.77
N GLY A 53 -4.55 -12.32 -8.69
CA GLY A 53 -5.68 -13.24 -8.75
C GLY A 53 -6.99 -12.56 -9.18
N ASP A 54 -7.19 -11.27 -8.87
CA ASP A 54 -8.39 -10.55 -9.31
C ASP A 54 -8.40 -10.35 -10.85
N ILE A 55 -7.23 -10.32 -11.49
CA ILE A 55 -7.07 -10.17 -12.94
C ILE A 55 -7.09 -11.52 -13.66
N TYR A 56 -6.48 -12.54 -13.05
CA TYR A 56 -6.27 -13.87 -13.67
C TYR A 56 -7.20 -14.96 -13.11
N GLY A 57 -8.38 -14.60 -12.59
CA GLY A 57 -9.41 -15.56 -12.19
C GLY A 57 -9.03 -16.44 -11.00
N GLY A 58 -8.32 -15.88 -10.03
CA GLY A 58 -7.85 -16.56 -8.81
C GLY A 58 -6.53 -17.31 -8.96
N MET A 59 -5.93 -17.32 -10.15
CA MET A 59 -4.71 -18.07 -10.43
C MET A 59 -3.44 -17.22 -10.27
N ASP A 60 -2.34 -17.90 -9.99
CA ASP A 60 -1.00 -17.32 -10.08
C ASP A 60 -0.67 -17.02 -11.54
N TYR A 61 0.08 -15.94 -11.78
CA TYR A 61 0.62 -15.64 -13.10
C TYR A 61 2.00 -16.29 -13.27
N ALA A 62 1.97 -17.61 -13.45
CA ALA A 62 3.16 -18.48 -13.45
C ALA A 62 4.23 -18.10 -14.49
N LYS A 63 3.82 -17.52 -15.62
CA LYS A 63 4.72 -17.12 -16.72
C LYS A 63 5.85 -16.18 -16.26
N ILE A 64 5.58 -15.34 -15.27
CA ILE A 64 6.55 -14.38 -14.72
C ILE A 64 6.71 -14.51 -13.20
N GLY A 65 6.23 -15.62 -12.62
CA GLY A 65 6.44 -15.93 -11.20
C GLY A 65 5.66 -15.05 -10.21
N LEU A 66 4.51 -14.49 -10.60
CA LEU A 66 3.70 -13.68 -9.68
C LEU A 66 2.59 -14.52 -9.01
N SER A 67 2.56 -14.54 -7.68
CA SER A 67 1.45 -15.15 -6.92
C SER A 67 0.15 -14.38 -7.11
N SER A 68 -0.97 -15.10 -7.14
CA SER A 68 -2.35 -14.59 -7.11
C SER A 68 -2.61 -13.62 -5.96
N THR A 69 -1.84 -13.71 -4.87
CA THR A 69 -1.95 -12.83 -3.70
C THR A 69 -1.12 -11.55 -3.80
N ALA A 70 -0.23 -11.45 -4.80
CA ALA A 70 0.55 -10.25 -5.04
C ALA A 70 -0.36 -9.09 -5.46
N ILE A 71 -0.04 -7.89 -4.98
CA ILE A 71 -0.74 -6.67 -5.37
C ILE A 71 -0.36 -6.36 -6.82
N ALA A 72 -1.36 -6.34 -7.70
CA ALA A 72 -1.19 -5.90 -9.08
C ALA A 72 -1.38 -4.39 -9.21
N SER A 73 -2.31 -3.81 -8.44
CA SER A 73 -2.55 -2.37 -8.38
C SER A 73 -3.05 -1.94 -7.00
N SER A 74 -2.25 -1.12 -6.32
CA SER A 74 -2.66 -0.50 -5.05
C SER A 74 -3.85 0.42 -5.28
N PHE A 75 -4.86 0.36 -4.41
CA PHE A 75 -6.14 1.06 -4.58
C PHE A 75 -6.93 0.70 -5.85
N GLY A 76 -6.55 -0.37 -6.55
CA GLY A 76 -7.15 -0.73 -7.84
C GLY A 76 -8.66 -0.97 -7.80
N LYS A 77 -9.19 -1.52 -6.69
CA LYS A 77 -10.64 -1.81 -6.55
C LYS A 77 -11.47 -0.55 -6.36
N ALA A 78 -10.87 0.52 -5.84
CA ALA A 78 -11.53 1.81 -5.70
C ALA A 78 -11.92 2.44 -7.05
N MET A 79 -11.35 1.98 -8.17
CA MET A 79 -11.73 2.44 -9.51
C MET A 79 -12.89 1.64 -10.11
N SER A 80 -13.06 0.37 -9.70
CA SER A 80 -14.03 -0.55 -10.32
C SER A 80 -15.29 -0.75 -9.49
N ASP A 81 -15.18 -0.62 -8.17
CA ASP A 81 -16.31 -0.74 -7.26
C ASP A 81 -17.20 0.50 -7.38
N SER A 82 -18.52 0.33 -7.35
CA SER A 82 -19.49 1.44 -7.24
C SER A 82 -19.58 1.98 -5.81
N LYS A 83 -18.47 1.92 -5.06
CA LYS A 83 -18.37 2.34 -3.66
C LYS A 83 -17.82 3.74 -3.58
N GLU A 84 -18.39 4.53 -2.69
CA GLU A 84 -17.84 5.82 -2.31
C GLU A 84 -16.79 5.64 -1.20
N ARG A 85 -16.07 6.73 -0.89
CA ARG A 85 -15.01 6.71 0.12
C ARG A 85 -15.50 6.22 1.48
N GLU A 86 -16.73 6.53 1.84
CA GLU A 86 -17.37 6.19 3.12
C GLU A 86 -17.68 4.70 3.27
N ASP A 87 -17.82 3.97 2.16
CA ASP A 87 -18.07 2.53 2.16
C ASP A 87 -16.82 1.70 2.48
N TYR A 88 -15.64 2.32 2.36
CA TYR A 88 -14.38 1.67 2.70
C TYR A 88 -14.02 1.89 4.16
N LYS A 89 -13.69 0.79 4.82
CA LYS A 89 -13.21 0.81 6.19
C LYS A 89 -11.89 1.57 6.29
N PRO A 90 -11.73 2.51 7.24
CA PRO A 90 -10.49 3.25 7.45
C PRO A 90 -9.26 2.34 7.61
N GLU A 91 -9.41 1.21 8.30
CA GLU A 91 -8.36 0.21 8.52
C GLU A 91 -7.87 -0.44 7.21
N ASP A 92 -8.77 -0.77 6.28
CA ASP A 92 -8.42 -1.39 5.00
C ASP A 92 -7.61 -0.43 4.11
N ILE A 93 -7.99 0.86 4.15
CA ILE A 93 -7.28 1.94 3.46
C ILE A 93 -5.91 2.17 4.08
N ALA A 94 -5.82 2.21 5.41
CA ALA A 94 -4.55 2.33 6.12
C ALA A 94 -3.61 1.16 5.78
N ARG A 95 -4.14 -0.07 5.72
CA ARG A 95 -3.39 -1.27 5.33
C ARG A 95 -2.87 -1.18 3.90
N SER A 96 -3.73 -0.78 2.95
CA SER A 96 -3.35 -0.62 1.55
C SER A 96 -2.28 0.47 1.38
N LEU A 97 -2.45 1.64 2.02
CA LEU A 97 -1.43 2.70 2.03
C LEU A 97 -0.09 2.22 2.58
N LEU A 98 -0.09 1.56 3.73
CA LEU A 98 1.15 1.07 4.35
C LEU A 98 1.87 0.12 3.41
N ARG A 99 1.16 -0.83 2.80
CA ARG A 99 1.74 -1.77 1.83
C ARG A 99 2.25 -1.07 0.57
N MET A 100 1.48 -0.15 0.00
CA MET A 100 1.86 0.60 -1.21
C MET A 100 3.18 1.35 -0.99
N ILE A 101 3.27 2.14 0.09
CA ILE A 101 4.45 2.95 0.39
C ILE A 101 5.64 2.05 0.73
N SER A 102 5.45 1.04 1.59
CA SER A 102 6.54 0.13 1.99
C SER A 102 7.09 -0.68 0.82
N ASN A 103 6.21 -1.21 -0.03
CA ASN A 103 6.63 -1.97 -1.21
C ASN A 103 7.31 -1.07 -2.25
N ASN A 104 6.82 0.17 -2.45
CA ASN A 104 7.47 1.12 -3.37
C ASN A 104 8.87 1.54 -2.89
N ILE A 105 9.12 1.56 -1.58
CA ILE A 105 10.45 1.85 -1.03
C ILE A 105 11.37 0.62 -1.12
N GLY A 106 10.80 -0.58 -0.93
CA GLY A 106 11.57 -1.83 -0.91
C GLY A 106 11.89 -2.43 -2.29
N GLN A 107 11.27 -1.93 -3.35
CA GLN A 107 11.48 -2.36 -4.74
C GLN A 107 12.73 -1.69 -5.34
#